data_AF-A0A3M1H7R0-F1
#
_entry.id   AF-A0A3M1H7R0-F1
#
_cell.length_a   1.000
_cell.length_b   1.000
_cell.length_c   1.000
_cell.angle_alpha   90.00
_cell.angle_beta   90.00
_cell.angle_gamma   90.00
#
_symmetry.space_group_name_H-M   'P 1'
#
loop_
_entity.id
_entity.type
_entity.pdbx_description
1 polymer ?
#
loop_
_entity_poly.entity_id
_entity_poly.type
_entity_poly.pdbx_seq_one_letter_code
_entity_poly.pdbx_strand_id
1 'polypeptide(L)'
;MSRRSKSLVLILRRKQENKKILLLKTVQIRFTAKGHPHMRISHKSTFEITKDEEVTPAGDCIVACSADFDPVQVKEFLESYDVFTVRFECGGVAEEVNVTSNKDFDDERELVFRLGSYSSPRTAGIDATKAAKHFNEDLRKNIQKGSTIIITFIPYERVEKQRRGL
;
A
#
# COMPACT_ATOMS: atom_id res chain seq x y z
N MET A 1 11.97 6.94 50.54
CA MET A 1 10.90 6.91 49.50
C MET A 1 10.46 5.46 49.28
N SER A 2 9.19 5.17 49.54
CA SER A 2 8.62 3.82 49.72
C SER A 2 8.74 2.91 48.49
N ARG A 3 9.18 1.66 48.70
CA ARG A 3 9.27 0.58 47.68
C ARG A 3 7.94 0.33 46.94
N ARG A 4 6.79 0.74 47.51
CA ARG A 4 5.47 0.62 46.88
C ARG A 4 5.27 1.55 45.68
N SER A 5 5.96 2.69 45.61
CA SER A 5 5.76 3.68 44.53
C SER A 5 6.42 3.28 43.20
N LYS A 6 7.59 2.62 43.23
CA LYS A 6 8.28 2.15 42.01
C LYS A 6 7.53 1.03 41.27
N SER A 7 6.81 0.16 42.00
CA SER A 7 6.01 -0.93 41.42
C SER A 7 4.81 -0.42 40.62
N LEU A 8 4.13 0.61 41.13
CA LEU A 8 3.00 1.25 40.44
C LEU A 8 3.43 1.91 39.13
N VAL A 9 4.56 2.62 39.11
CA VAL A 9 5.11 3.23 37.88
C VAL A 9 5.45 2.17 36.83
N LEU A 10 6.03 1.04 37.24
CA LEU A 10 6.34 -0.08 36.34
C LEU A 10 5.08 -0.74 35.77
N ILE A 11 4.05 -0.92 36.60
CA ILE A 11 2.75 -1.47 36.19
C ILE A 11 2.03 -0.51 35.24
N LEU A 12 2.08 0.79 35.50
CA LEU A 12 1.49 1.81 34.63
C LEU A 12 2.22 1.90 33.29
N ARG A 13 3.55 1.84 33.28
CA ARG A 13 4.35 1.74 32.05
C ARG A 13 4.03 0.47 31.28
N ARG A 14 4.00 -0.69 31.93
CA ARG A 14 3.59 -1.97 31.30
C ARG A 14 2.17 -1.93 30.78
N LYS A 15 1.23 -1.29 31.49
CA LYS A 15 -0.14 -1.10 31.00
C LYS A 15 -0.20 -0.15 29.80
N GLN A 16 0.61 0.90 29.76
CA GLN A 16 0.73 1.80 28.61
C GLN A 16 1.41 1.13 27.41
N GLU A 17 2.49 0.37 27.63
CA GLU A 17 3.15 -0.45 26.61
C GLU A 17 2.23 -1.55 26.10
N ASN A 18 1.54 -2.29 26.99
CA ASN A 18 0.57 -3.29 26.58
C ASN A 18 -0.63 -2.66 25.87
N LYS A 19 -1.08 -1.45 26.26
CA LYS A 19 -2.12 -0.71 25.53
C LYS A 19 -1.61 -0.27 24.15
N LYS A 20 -0.35 0.12 24.03
CA LYS A 20 0.31 0.44 22.75
C LYS A 20 0.46 -0.79 21.85
N ILE A 21 0.79 -1.94 22.43
CA ILE A 21 0.90 -3.24 21.76
C ILE A 21 -0.48 -3.78 21.36
N LEU A 22 -1.52 -3.60 22.19
CA LEU A 22 -2.89 -4.04 21.91
C LEU A 22 -3.64 -3.08 20.93
N LEU A 23 -3.12 -1.87 20.72
CA LEU A 23 -3.62 -0.90 19.72
C LEU A 23 -2.91 -1.00 18.35
N LEU A 24 -1.91 -1.87 18.20
CA LEU A 24 -1.44 -2.30 16.88
C LEU A 24 -2.45 -3.28 16.26
N LYS A 25 -3.71 -2.83 16.11
CA LYS A 25 -4.54 -3.40 15.06
C LYS A 25 -3.87 -2.97 13.77
N THR A 26 -3.21 -3.91 13.10
CA THR A 26 -2.70 -3.75 11.74
C THR A 26 -3.90 -3.37 10.85
N VAL A 27 -4.11 -2.07 10.63
CA VAL A 27 -5.22 -1.56 9.81
C VAL A 27 -4.78 -1.64 8.36
N GLN A 28 -5.27 -2.65 7.66
CA GLN A 28 -5.24 -2.68 6.20
C GLN A 28 -6.34 -1.76 5.66
N ILE A 29 -6.09 -1.14 4.52
CA ILE A 29 -7.11 -0.41 3.77
C ILE A 29 -7.44 -1.20 2.50
N ARG A 30 -8.72 -1.20 2.11
CA ARG A 30 -9.21 -1.95 0.97
C ARG A 30 -10.20 -1.10 0.19
N PHE A 31 -10.05 -1.11 -1.12
CA PHE A 31 -10.89 -0.38 -2.05
C PHE A 31 -11.05 -1.18 -3.35
N THR A 32 -12.01 -0.79 -4.18
CA THR A 32 -12.28 -1.38 -5.49
C THR A 32 -11.87 -0.44 -6.59
N ALA A 33 -11.59 -1.02 -7.75
CA ALA A 33 -11.30 -0.32 -8.99
C ALA A 33 -11.75 -1.20 -10.16
N LYS A 34 -11.57 -0.70 -11.38
CA LYS A 34 -11.85 -1.44 -12.61
C LYS A 34 -10.60 -1.50 -13.46
N GLY A 35 -10.47 -2.59 -14.20
CA GLY A 35 -9.58 -2.60 -15.36
C GLY A 35 -10.23 -1.87 -16.54
N HIS A 36 -9.47 -1.71 -17.63
CA HIS A 36 -9.97 -1.11 -18.86
C HIS A 36 -9.26 -1.67 -20.10
N PRO A 37 -9.95 -1.87 -21.25
CA PRO A 37 -9.33 -2.40 -22.48
C PRO A 37 -8.14 -1.59 -23.02
N HIS A 38 -8.08 -0.29 -22.73
CA HIS A 38 -6.98 0.57 -23.18
C HIS A 38 -5.73 0.54 -22.27
N MET A 39 -5.76 -0.16 -21.14
CA MET A 39 -4.60 -0.26 -20.26
C MET A 39 -3.51 -1.13 -20.88
N ARG A 40 -2.36 -0.55 -21.20
CA ARG A 40 -1.22 -1.30 -21.78
C ARG A 40 -0.43 -2.06 -20.72
N ILE A 41 -0.37 -1.55 -19.49
CA ILE A 41 0.29 -2.17 -18.33
C ILE A 41 1.73 -2.58 -18.67
N SER A 42 2.48 -1.66 -19.29
CA SER A 42 3.80 -1.94 -19.87
C SER A 42 4.88 -0.94 -19.46
N HIS A 43 4.54 0.06 -18.64
CA HIS A 43 5.53 1.02 -18.17
C HIS A 43 6.64 0.32 -17.37
N LYS A 44 7.88 0.78 -17.59
CA LYS A 44 9.08 0.06 -17.16
C LYS A 44 9.47 0.30 -15.70
N SER A 45 9.02 1.40 -15.11
CA SER A 45 9.48 1.87 -13.80
C SER A 45 8.37 2.30 -12.86
N THR A 46 7.11 2.29 -13.30
CA THR A 46 5.97 2.71 -12.47
C THR A 46 4.74 1.84 -12.71
N PHE A 47 3.81 1.87 -11.77
CA PHE A 47 2.41 1.57 -11.99
C PHE A 47 1.54 2.62 -11.29
N GLU A 48 0.30 2.77 -11.74
CA GLU A 48 -0.63 3.82 -11.28
C GLU A 48 -2.03 3.25 -11.06
N ILE A 49 -2.66 3.71 -9.98
CA ILE A 49 -4.08 3.52 -9.70
C ILE A 49 -4.73 4.91 -9.73
N THR A 50 -5.82 5.07 -10.47
CA THR A 50 -6.50 6.37 -10.60
C THR A 50 -8.00 6.27 -10.32
N LYS A 51 -8.57 7.38 -9.84
CA LYS A 51 -10.02 7.59 -9.74
C LYS A 51 -10.67 7.92 -11.09
N ASP A 52 -9.89 8.35 -12.07
CA ASP A 52 -10.41 8.70 -13.39
C ASP A 52 -11.00 7.46 -14.08
N GLU A 53 -12.11 7.64 -14.79
CA GLU A 53 -12.76 6.57 -15.55
C GLU A 53 -12.15 6.42 -16.94
N GLU A 54 -11.73 7.54 -17.53
CA GLU A 54 -11.19 7.60 -18.87
C GLU A 54 -9.73 7.16 -18.90
N VAL A 55 -9.46 6.04 -19.56
CA VAL A 55 -8.10 5.55 -19.80
C VAL A 55 -7.78 5.67 -21.28
N THR A 56 -6.81 6.53 -21.59
CA THR A 56 -6.27 6.63 -22.94
C THR A 56 -5.21 5.56 -23.18
N PRO A 57 -5.03 5.08 -24.42
CA PRO A 57 -3.93 4.17 -24.76
C PRO A 57 -2.54 4.73 -24.47
N ALA A 58 -2.38 6.03 -24.22
CA ALA A 58 -1.10 6.63 -23.86
C ALA A 58 -0.66 6.28 -22.44
N GLY A 59 -1.60 6.04 -21.51
CA GLY A 59 -1.30 5.64 -20.13
C GLY A 59 -0.82 4.18 -20.05
N ASP A 60 0.49 3.96 -20.15
CA ASP A 60 1.08 2.61 -20.04
C ASP A 60 1.39 2.16 -18.61
N CYS A 61 1.32 3.07 -17.64
CA CYS A 61 1.53 2.77 -16.22
C CYS A 61 0.23 2.49 -15.46
N ILE A 62 -0.94 2.84 -16.01
CA ILE A 62 -2.23 2.64 -15.34
C ILE A 62 -2.57 1.15 -15.29
N VAL A 63 -2.81 0.64 -14.09
CA VAL A 63 -3.21 -0.76 -13.82
C VAL A 63 -4.61 -0.88 -13.21
N ALA A 64 -5.22 0.23 -12.82
CA ALA A 64 -6.56 0.30 -12.26
C ALA A 64 -7.12 1.72 -12.42
N CYS A 65 -8.37 1.84 -12.86
CA CYS A 65 -9.12 3.09 -13.03
C CYS A 65 -10.43 3.04 -12.23
N SER A 66 -11.16 4.15 -12.18
CA SER A 66 -12.42 4.24 -11.40
C SER A 66 -12.27 3.76 -9.96
N ALA A 67 -11.11 4.01 -9.34
CA ALA A 67 -10.84 3.55 -7.99
C ALA A 67 -11.68 4.31 -6.95
N ASP A 68 -12.21 3.61 -5.95
CA ASP A 68 -13.09 4.19 -4.91
C ASP A 68 -12.36 4.44 -3.57
N PHE A 69 -11.03 4.53 -3.57
CA PHE A 69 -10.26 4.76 -2.36
C PHE A 69 -10.59 6.12 -1.71
N ASP A 70 -10.57 6.16 -0.38
CA ASP A 70 -10.63 7.40 0.39
C ASP A 70 -9.21 8.00 0.49
N PRO A 71 -8.96 9.21 -0.05
CA PRO A 71 -7.63 9.82 -0.04
C PRO A 71 -7.16 10.14 1.39
N VAL A 72 -8.07 10.45 2.31
CA VAL A 72 -7.73 10.68 3.73
C VAL A 72 -7.23 9.39 4.35
N GLN A 73 -7.96 8.29 4.12
CA GLN A 73 -7.57 6.97 4.64
C GLN A 73 -6.24 6.48 4.05
N VAL A 74 -5.99 6.75 2.76
CA VAL A 74 -4.70 6.45 2.11
C VAL A 74 -3.58 7.26 2.76
N LYS A 75 -3.77 8.58 2.94
CA LYS A 75 -2.76 9.45 3.55
C LYS A 75 -2.41 9.00 4.98
N GLU A 76 -3.42 8.74 5.81
CA GLU A 76 -3.24 8.23 7.17
C GLU A 76 -2.48 6.89 7.19
N PHE A 77 -2.77 5.99 6.24
CA PHE A 77 -2.07 4.72 6.11
C PHE A 77 -0.60 4.92 5.74
N LEU A 78 -0.31 5.75 4.72
CA LEU A 78 1.06 6.02 4.26
C LEU A 78 1.90 6.71 5.34
N GLU A 79 1.30 7.59 6.14
CA GLU A 79 1.94 8.21 7.30
C GLU A 79 2.27 7.18 8.39
N SER A 80 1.36 6.23 8.63
CA SER A 80 1.45 5.23 9.70
C SER A 80 2.45 4.10 9.44
N TYR A 81 2.70 3.75 8.18
CA TYR A 81 3.55 2.61 7.82
C TYR A 81 4.66 3.02 6.86
N ASP A 82 5.90 2.59 7.11
CA ASP A 82 7.04 2.90 6.24
C ASP A 82 7.15 1.97 5.05
N VAL A 83 6.73 0.72 5.22
CA VAL A 83 6.75 -0.32 4.18
C VAL A 83 5.42 -1.05 4.22
N PHE A 84 4.88 -1.34 3.05
CA PHE A 84 3.63 -2.07 2.91
C PHE A 84 3.58 -2.85 1.59
N THR A 85 2.59 -3.75 1.51
CA THR A 85 2.28 -4.52 0.32
C THR A 85 1.03 -3.95 -0.33
N VAL A 86 1.09 -3.66 -1.62
CA VAL A 86 -0.09 -3.44 -2.46
C VAL A 86 -0.49 -4.78 -3.06
N ARG A 87 -1.66 -5.29 -2.67
CA ARG A 87 -2.22 -6.53 -3.20
C ARG A 87 -3.34 -6.21 -4.19
N PHE A 88 -3.26 -6.78 -5.38
CA PHE A 88 -4.27 -6.72 -6.44
C PHE A 88 -4.93 -8.07 -6.60
N GLU A 89 -6.25 -8.13 -6.67
CA GLU A 89 -7.02 -9.35 -6.93
C GLU A 89 -8.02 -9.09 -8.06
N CYS A 90 -7.91 -9.84 -9.16
CA CYS A 90 -8.75 -9.66 -10.35
C CYS A 90 -8.91 -10.98 -11.12
N GLY A 91 -10.16 -11.40 -11.35
CA GLY A 91 -10.48 -12.61 -12.09
C GLY A 91 -9.86 -13.89 -11.51
N GLY A 92 -9.78 -14.00 -10.18
CA GLY A 92 -9.20 -15.15 -9.48
C GLY A 92 -7.67 -15.19 -9.41
N VAL A 93 -6.99 -14.17 -9.98
CA VAL A 93 -5.54 -14.01 -9.91
C VAL A 93 -5.21 -12.94 -8.87
N ALA A 94 -4.19 -13.18 -8.05
CA ALA A 94 -3.69 -12.23 -7.08
C ALA A 94 -2.23 -11.89 -7.35
N GLU A 95 -1.86 -10.63 -7.11
CA GLU A 95 -0.47 -10.17 -7.20
C GLU A 95 -0.14 -9.17 -6.11
N GLU A 96 1.07 -9.26 -5.58
CA GLU A 96 1.57 -8.41 -4.53
C GLU A 96 2.80 -7.62 -5.00
N VAL A 97 2.87 -6.37 -4.55
CA VAL A 97 3.99 -5.45 -4.74
C VAL A 97 4.36 -4.82 -3.41
N ASN A 98 5.56 -5.11 -2.91
CA ASN A 98 6.10 -4.41 -1.74
C ASN A 98 6.64 -3.04 -2.16
N VAL A 99 6.39 -2.02 -1.34
CA VAL A 99 6.78 -0.63 -1.58
C VAL A 99 7.17 0.05 -0.27
N THR A 100 8.00 1.10 -0.36
CA THR A 100 8.24 2.05 0.73
C THR A 100 7.26 3.22 0.58
N SER A 101 6.56 3.58 1.65
CA SER A 101 5.61 4.70 1.64
C SER A 101 6.30 6.04 1.41
N ASN A 102 5.73 6.87 0.55
CA ASN A 102 6.13 8.28 0.45
C ASN A 102 5.31 9.12 1.43
N LYS A 103 5.98 9.72 2.42
CA LYS A 103 5.32 10.55 3.45
C LYS A 103 4.89 11.93 2.92
N ASP A 104 5.44 12.34 1.78
CA ASP A 104 5.09 13.58 1.09
C ASP A 104 3.95 13.37 0.06
N PHE A 105 3.22 12.26 0.14
CA PHE A 105 2.06 12.01 -0.71
C PHE A 105 0.96 13.04 -0.45
N ASP A 106 0.50 13.69 -1.52
CA ASP A 106 -0.50 14.74 -1.48
C ASP A 106 -1.27 14.81 -2.82
N ASP A 107 -2.08 13.79 -3.08
CA ASP A 107 -2.97 13.75 -4.24
C ASP A 107 -4.29 13.06 -3.88
N GLU A 108 -5.41 13.54 -4.44
CA GLU A 108 -6.75 13.03 -4.13
C GLU A 108 -7.28 12.02 -5.15
N ARG A 109 -6.60 11.87 -6.29
CA ARG A 109 -7.07 11.13 -7.47
C ARG A 109 -6.14 10.00 -7.92
N GLU A 110 -4.84 10.14 -7.74
CA GLU A 110 -3.86 9.22 -8.30
C GLU A 110 -2.89 8.67 -7.24
N LEU A 111 -2.63 7.36 -7.32
CA LEU A 111 -1.64 6.64 -6.51
C LEU A 111 -0.57 6.07 -7.46
N VAL A 112 0.54 6.79 -7.58
CA VAL A 112 1.69 6.37 -8.41
C VAL A 112 2.72 5.64 -7.55
N PHE A 113 3.18 4.49 -8.03
CA PHE A 113 4.20 3.68 -7.39
C PHE A 113 5.40 3.51 -8.31
N ARG A 114 6.61 3.60 -7.75
CA ARG A 114 7.84 3.73 -8.53
C ARG A 114 8.89 2.74 -8.07
N LEU A 115 9.64 2.17 -9.02
CA LEU A 115 10.81 1.33 -8.69
C LEU A 115 11.95 2.15 -8.08
N GLY A 116 12.09 3.41 -8.50
CA GLY A 116 13.14 4.31 -8.01
C GLY A 116 12.66 5.21 -6.88
N SER A 117 13.59 6.02 -6.35
CA SER A 117 13.37 6.91 -5.21
C SER A 117 12.82 8.30 -5.55
N TYR A 118 12.70 8.64 -6.84
CA TYR A 118 12.07 9.91 -7.24
C TYR A 118 10.63 9.96 -6.75
N SER A 119 10.19 11.07 -6.17
CA SER A 119 8.83 11.28 -5.71
C SER A 119 8.22 12.58 -6.27
N SER A 120 6.90 12.62 -6.23
CA SER A 120 6.03 13.75 -6.58
C SER A 120 4.79 13.67 -5.67
N PRO A 121 3.92 14.70 -5.59
CA PRO A 121 2.71 14.65 -4.76
C PRO A 121 1.84 13.41 -5.02
N ARG A 122 1.73 13.00 -6.30
CA ARG A 122 1.02 11.78 -6.75
C ARG A 122 1.67 10.44 -6.35
N THR A 123 2.90 10.47 -5.85
CA THR A 123 3.67 9.25 -5.58
C THR A 123 3.28 8.71 -4.21
N ALA A 124 2.54 7.61 -4.17
CA ALA A 124 2.16 6.94 -2.93
C ALA A 124 3.27 6.03 -2.38
N GLY A 125 4.10 5.47 -3.28
CA GLY A 125 5.21 4.62 -2.87
C GLY A 125 6.40 4.62 -3.83
N ILE A 126 7.59 4.41 -3.26
CA ILE A 126 8.88 4.28 -3.93
C ILE A 126 9.49 2.91 -3.62
N ASP A 127 10.66 2.61 -4.21
CA ASP A 127 11.37 1.34 -4.05
C ASP A 127 10.48 0.10 -4.28
N ALA A 128 9.52 0.25 -5.20
CA ALA A 128 8.58 -0.81 -5.50
C ALA A 128 9.32 -2.04 -6.03
N THR A 129 8.89 -3.22 -5.62
CA THR A 129 9.42 -4.49 -6.14
C THR A 129 9.00 -4.76 -7.59
N LYS A 130 7.95 -4.09 -8.08
CA LYS A 130 7.39 -4.27 -9.42
C LYS A 130 6.92 -2.94 -10.03
N ALA A 131 6.95 -2.89 -11.35
CA ALA A 131 6.33 -1.86 -12.20
C ALA A 131 5.23 -2.53 -13.03
N ALA A 132 4.45 -1.75 -13.77
CA ALA A 132 3.34 -2.26 -14.60
C ALA A 132 3.78 -3.43 -15.49
N LYS A 133 4.93 -3.33 -16.19
CA LYS A 133 5.44 -4.40 -17.07
C LYS A 133 5.71 -5.74 -16.35
N HIS A 134 5.91 -5.72 -15.03
CA HIS A 134 6.26 -6.90 -14.25
C HIS A 134 5.02 -7.69 -13.77
N PHE A 135 3.81 -7.14 -13.95
CA PHE A 135 2.60 -7.80 -13.52
C PHE A 135 2.39 -9.11 -14.28
N ASN A 136 1.86 -10.11 -13.59
CA ASN A 136 1.51 -11.41 -14.12
C ASN A 136 0.63 -11.26 -15.36
N GLU A 137 0.89 -12.10 -16.38
CA GLU A 137 0.21 -12.00 -17.66
C GLU A 137 -1.31 -12.23 -17.56
N ASP A 138 -1.74 -13.20 -16.76
CA ASP A 138 -3.16 -13.49 -16.58
C ASP A 138 -3.87 -12.38 -15.81
N LEU A 139 -3.19 -11.78 -14.82
CA LEU A 139 -3.70 -10.59 -14.14
C LEU A 139 -3.90 -9.44 -15.13
N ARG A 140 -2.90 -9.14 -15.97
CA ARG A 140 -3.01 -8.10 -17.00
C ARG A 140 -4.16 -8.35 -17.97
N LYS A 141 -4.33 -9.60 -18.43
CA LYS A 141 -5.46 -9.99 -19.31
C LYS A 141 -6.81 -9.75 -18.62
N ASN A 142 -6.93 -10.06 -17.34
CA ASN A 142 -8.17 -9.82 -16.60
C ASN A 142 -8.46 -8.31 -16.43
N ILE A 143 -7.43 -7.52 -16.11
CA ILE A 143 -7.53 -6.06 -16.07
C ILE A 143 -7.98 -5.51 -17.44
N GLN A 144 -7.36 -5.94 -18.53
CA GLN A 144 -7.71 -5.49 -19.88
C GLN A 144 -9.12 -5.92 -20.34
N LYS A 145 -9.73 -6.93 -19.71
CA LYS A 145 -11.15 -7.27 -19.94
C LYS A 145 -12.13 -6.31 -19.26
N GLY A 146 -11.64 -5.32 -18.52
CA GLY A 146 -12.50 -4.41 -17.75
C GLY A 146 -13.01 -5.00 -16.43
N SER A 147 -12.38 -6.07 -15.93
CA SER A 147 -12.84 -6.77 -14.73
C SER A 147 -12.66 -5.92 -13.46
N THR A 148 -13.49 -6.16 -12.45
CA THR A 148 -13.34 -5.54 -11.13
C THR A 148 -12.03 -5.99 -10.48
N ILE A 149 -11.32 -5.02 -9.91
CA ILE A 149 -10.07 -5.22 -9.18
C ILE A 149 -10.33 -4.87 -7.72
N ILE A 150 -9.96 -5.78 -6.82
CA ILE A 150 -9.88 -5.47 -5.39
C ILE A 150 -8.43 -5.12 -5.08
N ILE A 151 -8.21 -3.98 -4.43
CA ILE A 151 -6.89 -3.51 -4.06
C ILE A 151 -6.83 -3.37 -2.54
N THR A 152 -5.79 -3.92 -1.92
CA THR A 152 -5.60 -3.87 -0.47
C THR A 152 -4.19 -3.43 -0.15
N PHE A 153 -4.03 -2.46 0.75
CA PHE A 153 -2.73 -2.12 1.31
C PHE A 153 -2.58 -2.85 2.65
N ILE A 154 -1.56 -3.68 2.73
CA ILE A 154 -1.27 -4.55 3.87
C ILE A 154 0.01 -4.04 4.52
N PRO A 155 -0.02 -3.57 5.78
CA PRO A 155 1.18 -3.13 6.47
C PRO A 155 2.23 -4.25 6.53
N TYR A 156 3.50 -3.92 6.34
CA TYR A 156 4.57 -4.87 6.54
C TYR A 156 4.93 -4.98 8.02
N GLU A 157 4.54 -6.06 8.68
CA GLU A 157 4.95 -6.31 10.07
C GLU A 157 6.44 -6.66 10.10
N ARG A 158 7.25 -5.80 10.72
CA ARG A 158 8.63 -6.15 11.05
C ARG A 158 8.56 -7.25 12.10
N VAL A 159 8.80 -8.50 11.70
CA VAL A 159 9.10 -9.56 12.66
C VAL A 159 10.42 -9.16 13.32
N GLU A 160 10.34 -8.61 14.53
CA GLU A 160 11.52 -8.38 15.36
C GLU A 160 12.19 -9.75 15.56
N LYS A 161 13.26 -10.00 14.82
CA LYS A 161 14.18 -11.09 15.13
C LYS A 161 14.67 -10.81 16.55
N GLN A 162 14.16 -11.57 17.53
CA GLN A 162 14.76 -11.65 18.84
C GLN A 162 16.25 -11.90 18.63
N ARG A 163 17.07 -10.88 18.92
CA ARG A 163 18.49 -11.06 19.14
C ARG A 163 18.60 -12.03 20.31
N ARG A 164 18.75 -13.33 20.01
CA ARG A 164 19.29 -14.29 20.97
C ARG A 164 20.70 -13.80 21.26
N GLY A 165 20.84 -13.09 22.37
CA GLY A 165 22.14 -12.87 22.98
C GLY A 165 22.73 -14.24 23.28
N LEU A 166 23.87 -14.52 22.65
CA LEU A 166 24.87 -15.45 23.15
C LEU A 166 25.47 -14.90 24.44
#